data_AF-A0A4R5X8Q1-F1
#
_entry.id   AF-A0A4R5X8Q1-F1
#
_cell.length_a   1.000
_cell.length_b   1.000
_cell.length_c   1.000
_cell.angle_alpha   90.00
_cell.angle_beta   90.00
_cell.angle_gamma   90.00
#
_symmetry.space_group_name_H-M   'P 1'
#
loop_
_entity.id
_entity.type
_entity.pdbx_description
1 polymer ?
#
loop_
_entity_poly.entity_id
_entity_poly.type
_entity_poly.pdbx_seq_one_letter_code
_entity_poly.pdbx_strand_id
1 'polypeptide(L)'
;MSRTTLLGDHLTVSALGFGGMALTPVYGGAVDDTESLATLHHAVDVGVTFIDTANIYGSGDNELLIARLLADRRDEVTLATKFGIVANPAGTQGRIGVRGDAAYVQQCIDESLHRLQTDVVDLYYLHRRDPAVPIEETVGAMAELVRAGKVRHLGLSEVSAEELRAAHAVHPIAALQSEWSIWTRDVEAAIAPAAAELGVGMVPFSPLGRGFLTGSVRSAADIGTNDFRRTMPRFADAALTANQRVVDAVEQVAGEVGATAAQVALAWLRHRADDLGVASVPIPGTRRAARIDENLASLSVQLTPEQVSALGRAGDAVTGNRYGDTAAVRSSRDA
;
A
#
# COMPACT_ATOMS: atom_id res chain seq x y z
N MET A 1 -11.59 -15.65 -12.12
CA MET A 1 -11.76 -14.72 -10.99
C MET A 1 -12.24 -13.38 -11.51
N SER A 2 -12.94 -12.60 -10.68
CA SER A 2 -13.33 -11.23 -11.02
C SER A 2 -12.07 -10.38 -11.28
N ARG A 3 -12.09 -9.56 -12.32
CA ARG A 3 -11.01 -8.59 -12.59
C ARG A 3 -11.11 -7.35 -11.70
N THR A 4 -12.23 -7.18 -11.01
CA THR A 4 -12.53 -6.04 -10.16
C THR A 4 -12.93 -6.48 -8.76
N THR A 5 -12.67 -5.61 -7.79
CA THR A 5 -13.03 -5.75 -6.38
C THR A 5 -13.84 -4.53 -5.95
N LEU A 6 -14.88 -4.75 -5.16
CA LEU A 6 -15.65 -3.68 -4.52
C LEU A 6 -15.04 -3.40 -3.13
N LEU A 7 -14.74 -2.14 -2.84
CA LEU A 7 -14.28 -1.68 -1.53
C LEU A 7 -15.35 -0.76 -0.93
N GLY A 8 -15.62 -0.93 0.36
CA GLY A 8 -16.42 0.00 1.16
C GLY A 8 -17.71 0.48 0.50
N ASP A 9 -17.83 1.79 0.40
CA ASP A 9 -18.99 2.55 -0.08
C ASP A 9 -19.14 2.55 -1.63
N HIS A 10 -19.01 1.36 -2.22
CA HIS A 10 -19.16 1.09 -3.66
C HIS A 10 -18.00 1.54 -4.56
N LEU A 11 -16.83 1.79 -4.01
CA LEU A 11 -15.63 2.01 -4.81
C LEU A 11 -15.25 0.72 -5.56
N THR A 12 -15.31 0.74 -6.89
CA THR A 12 -14.89 -0.40 -7.73
C THR A 12 -13.48 -0.17 -8.25
N VAL A 13 -12.58 -1.12 -8.01
CA VAL A 13 -11.17 -1.08 -8.40
C VAL A 13 -10.77 -2.37 -9.10
N SER A 14 -9.62 -2.40 -9.79
CA SER A 14 -9.01 -3.65 -10.25
C SER A 14 -8.63 -4.55 -9.07
N ALA A 15 -8.67 -5.88 -9.27
CA ALA A 15 -8.40 -6.87 -8.21
C ALA A 15 -6.96 -6.83 -7.64
N LEU A 16 -6.05 -6.24 -8.40
CA LEU A 16 -4.72 -5.80 -7.97
C LEU A 16 -4.56 -4.34 -8.39
N GLY A 17 -3.97 -3.52 -7.52
CA GLY A 17 -3.63 -2.14 -7.84
C GLY A 17 -2.13 -1.96 -8.12
N PHE A 18 -1.73 -0.73 -8.39
CA PHE A 18 -0.35 -0.34 -8.63
C PHE A 18 0.11 0.67 -7.57
N GLY A 19 1.20 0.34 -6.86
CA GLY A 19 1.79 1.25 -5.87
C GLY A 19 2.89 2.14 -6.46
N GLY A 20 2.63 3.45 -6.52
CA GLY A 20 3.47 4.45 -7.19
C GLY A 20 4.81 4.76 -6.50
N MET A 21 4.98 4.40 -5.23
CA MET A 21 6.20 4.72 -4.46
C MET A 21 7.49 4.21 -5.12
N ALA A 22 7.43 3.06 -5.80
CA ALA A 22 8.57 2.49 -6.51
C ALA A 22 9.04 3.37 -7.67
N LEU A 23 8.19 4.21 -8.25
CA LEU A 23 8.56 5.17 -9.30
C LEU A 23 9.28 6.41 -8.73
N THR A 24 9.81 6.32 -7.51
CA THR A 24 10.70 7.33 -6.90
C THR A 24 12.03 6.67 -6.52
N PRO A 25 13.10 7.44 -6.25
CA PRO A 25 14.42 6.88 -5.89
C PRO A 25 14.50 6.13 -4.55
N VAL A 26 13.39 5.81 -3.88
CA VAL A 26 13.35 5.29 -2.50
C VAL A 26 14.08 3.96 -2.28
N TYR A 27 14.15 3.10 -3.31
CA TYR A 27 14.90 1.84 -3.29
C TYR A 27 16.30 1.97 -3.92
N GLY A 28 16.79 3.20 -4.06
CA GLY A 28 18.00 3.51 -4.79
C GLY A 28 17.88 3.32 -6.30
N GLY A 29 19.01 3.56 -6.99
CA GLY A 29 19.11 3.54 -8.44
C GLY A 29 18.54 4.79 -9.11
N ALA A 30 18.83 4.95 -10.40
CA ALA A 30 18.18 5.96 -11.23
C ALA A 30 16.72 5.57 -11.47
N VAL A 31 15.82 6.55 -11.45
CA VAL A 31 14.46 6.40 -11.96
C VAL A 31 14.44 7.01 -13.36
N ASP A 32 14.01 6.22 -14.33
CA ASP A 32 13.74 6.69 -15.68
C ASP A 32 12.23 6.92 -15.81
N ASP A 33 11.84 8.18 -15.97
CA ASP A 33 10.44 8.57 -16.13
C ASP A 33 9.83 8.01 -17.42
N THR A 34 10.63 7.77 -18.46
CA THR A 34 10.16 7.17 -19.71
C THR A 34 9.73 5.74 -19.49
N GLU A 35 10.57 4.94 -18.83
CA GLU A 35 10.23 3.55 -18.47
C GLU A 35 9.10 3.50 -17.43
N SER A 36 9.11 4.42 -16.47
CA SER A 36 8.08 4.51 -15.44
C SER A 36 6.71 4.83 -16.04
N LEU A 37 6.65 5.79 -16.99
CA LEU A 37 5.43 6.11 -17.72
C LEU A 37 4.99 4.94 -18.61
N ALA A 38 5.91 4.30 -19.35
CA ALA A 38 5.58 3.11 -20.15
C ALA A 38 5.01 1.97 -19.28
N THR A 39 5.55 1.77 -18.08
CA THR A 39 5.05 0.80 -17.10
C THR A 39 3.65 1.16 -16.62
N LEU A 40 3.36 2.43 -16.37
CA LEU A 40 2.03 2.92 -16.00
C LEU A 40 1.01 2.70 -17.13
N HIS A 41 1.36 3.02 -18.38
CA HIS A 41 0.49 2.73 -19.54
C HIS A 41 0.22 1.23 -19.66
N HIS A 42 1.27 0.40 -19.56
CA HIS A 42 1.14 -1.05 -19.58
C HIS A 42 0.18 -1.54 -18.50
N ALA A 43 0.28 -1.01 -17.26
CA ALA A 43 -0.62 -1.37 -16.17
C ALA A 43 -2.09 -1.23 -16.57
N VAL A 44 -2.46 -0.07 -17.13
CA VAL A 44 -3.82 0.19 -17.58
C VAL A 44 -4.19 -0.70 -18.77
N ASP A 45 -3.28 -0.92 -19.72
CA ASP A 45 -3.50 -1.79 -20.89
C ASP A 45 -3.85 -3.23 -20.52
N VAL A 46 -3.25 -3.75 -19.44
CA VAL A 46 -3.54 -5.10 -18.92
C VAL A 46 -4.66 -5.14 -17.88
N GLY A 47 -5.34 -4.01 -17.63
CA GLY A 47 -6.53 -3.92 -16.79
C GLY A 47 -6.29 -3.60 -15.32
N VAL A 48 -5.10 -3.09 -14.95
CA VAL A 48 -4.85 -2.50 -13.62
C VAL A 48 -5.29 -1.04 -13.65
N THR A 49 -6.46 -0.77 -13.10
CA THR A 49 -7.07 0.58 -13.09
C THR A 49 -6.80 1.32 -11.79
N PHE A 50 -6.54 0.62 -10.69
CA PHE A 50 -6.32 1.24 -9.38
C PHE A 50 -4.87 1.70 -9.21
N ILE A 51 -4.63 3.00 -9.36
CA ILE A 51 -3.30 3.62 -9.29
C ILE A 51 -3.18 4.42 -8.01
N ASP A 52 -2.29 3.98 -7.10
CA ASP A 52 -2.06 4.58 -5.80
C ASP A 52 -0.75 5.41 -5.79
N THR A 53 -0.85 6.67 -5.39
CA THR A 53 0.28 7.59 -5.19
C THR A 53 0.16 8.34 -3.88
N ALA A 54 1.03 9.32 -3.62
CA ALA A 54 0.94 10.23 -2.48
C ALA A 54 1.68 11.54 -2.80
N ASN A 55 1.21 12.65 -2.23
CA ASN A 55 1.84 13.96 -2.39
C ASN A 55 3.32 14.01 -1.96
N ILE A 56 3.74 13.13 -1.06
CA ILE A 56 5.11 13.09 -0.52
C ILE A 56 6.06 12.24 -1.37
N TYR A 57 5.55 11.42 -2.29
CA TYR A 57 6.40 10.55 -3.11
C TYR A 57 7.20 11.39 -4.11
N GLY A 58 8.52 11.41 -3.90
CA GLY A 58 9.41 12.30 -4.65
C GLY A 58 9.08 13.78 -4.43
N SER A 59 8.57 14.15 -3.24
CA SER A 59 8.11 15.53 -2.97
C SER A 59 7.06 16.05 -3.98
N GLY A 60 6.24 15.17 -4.54
CA GLY A 60 5.20 15.50 -5.53
C GLY A 60 5.54 15.09 -6.96
N ASP A 61 6.80 14.73 -7.25
CA ASP A 61 7.23 14.27 -8.58
C ASP A 61 6.43 13.06 -9.05
N ASN A 62 6.01 12.18 -8.14
CA ASN A 62 5.21 11.01 -8.51
C ASN A 62 3.80 11.38 -9.00
N GLU A 63 3.17 12.40 -8.42
CA GLU A 63 1.89 12.92 -8.90
C GLU A 63 2.04 13.60 -10.27
N LEU A 64 3.14 14.34 -10.50
CA LEU A 64 3.46 14.94 -11.81
C LEU A 64 3.68 13.88 -12.89
N LEU A 65 4.35 12.77 -12.57
CA LEU A 65 4.51 11.65 -13.49
C LEU A 65 3.16 11.01 -13.83
N ILE A 66 2.30 10.79 -12.83
CA ILE A 66 0.97 10.20 -13.04
C ILE A 66 0.06 11.14 -13.84
N ALA A 67 0.17 12.46 -13.67
CA ALA A 67 -0.56 13.43 -14.48
C ALA A 67 -0.36 13.20 -15.98
N ARG A 68 0.84 12.76 -16.40
CA ARG A 68 1.15 12.45 -17.81
C ARG A 68 0.38 11.22 -18.32
N LEU A 69 0.10 10.23 -17.47
CA LEU A 69 -0.80 9.12 -17.81
C LEU A 69 -2.25 9.62 -17.89
N LEU A 70 -2.67 10.44 -16.92
CA LEU A 70 -4.06 10.91 -16.82
C LEU A 70 -4.47 11.82 -17.97
N ALA A 71 -3.53 12.57 -18.55
CA ALA A 71 -3.77 13.51 -19.65
C ALA A 71 -4.61 12.91 -20.79
N ASP A 72 -4.40 11.64 -21.11
CA ASP A 72 -5.11 10.95 -22.20
C ASP A 72 -5.98 9.78 -21.71
N ARG A 73 -5.88 9.36 -20.44
CA ARG A 73 -6.47 8.12 -19.91
C ARG A 73 -7.20 8.27 -18.58
N ARG A 74 -7.58 9.49 -18.19
CA ARG A 74 -8.21 9.77 -16.89
C ARG A 74 -9.41 8.85 -16.58
N ASP A 75 -10.25 8.57 -17.56
CA ASP A 75 -11.47 7.77 -17.40
C ASP A 75 -11.19 6.25 -17.23
N GLU A 76 -9.98 5.79 -17.54
CA GLU A 76 -9.56 4.39 -17.36
C GLU A 76 -8.93 4.13 -15.97
N VAL A 77 -8.67 5.19 -15.20
CA VAL A 77 -7.93 5.13 -13.95
C VAL A 77 -8.85 5.42 -12.75
N THR A 78 -8.79 4.55 -11.76
CA THR A 78 -9.26 4.82 -10.40
C THR A 78 -8.09 5.39 -9.60
N LEU A 79 -8.06 6.71 -9.43
CA LEU A 79 -6.92 7.43 -8.88
C LEU A 79 -6.99 7.54 -7.36
N ALA A 80 -5.95 7.06 -6.68
CA ALA A 80 -5.74 7.26 -5.26
C ALA A 80 -4.53 8.16 -4.97
N THR A 81 -4.70 9.16 -4.10
CA THR A 81 -3.57 9.92 -3.52
C THR A 81 -3.79 10.20 -2.03
N LYS A 82 -2.80 10.79 -1.36
CA LYS A 82 -2.77 10.93 0.10
C LYS A 82 -2.15 12.24 0.54
N PHE A 83 -2.48 12.66 1.76
CA PHE A 83 -1.89 13.79 2.46
C PHE A 83 -1.58 13.47 3.92
N GLY A 84 -0.98 14.41 4.64
CA GLY A 84 -0.84 14.36 6.10
C GLY A 84 0.59 14.18 6.60
N ILE A 85 1.54 13.91 5.70
CA ILE A 85 2.98 13.95 5.99
C ILE A 85 3.56 15.28 5.50
N VAL A 86 4.26 15.99 6.38
CA VAL A 86 4.76 17.37 6.14
C VAL A 86 6.22 17.40 5.67
N ALA A 87 7.01 16.34 5.91
CA ALA A 87 8.43 16.31 5.57
C ALA A 87 8.84 15.03 4.84
N ASN A 88 9.68 15.20 3.82
CA ASN A 88 10.25 14.11 3.03
C ASN A 88 11.34 13.40 3.86
N PRO A 89 11.28 12.06 4.04
CA PRO A 89 12.30 11.28 4.73
C PRO A 89 13.73 11.36 4.12
N ALA A 90 13.86 11.84 2.89
CA ALA A 90 15.15 12.07 2.24
C ALA A 90 15.83 13.39 2.66
N GLY A 91 15.11 14.27 3.37
CA GLY A 91 15.66 15.45 4.03
C GLY A 91 16.27 15.06 5.37
N THR A 92 17.58 15.23 5.49
CA THR A 92 18.41 15.05 6.69
C THR A 92 17.68 15.30 8.02
N GLN A 93 17.66 14.28 8.88
CA GLN A 93 17.42 14.34 10.33
C GLN A 93 16.15 15.11 10.77
N GLY A 94 15.02 14.42 10.83
CA GLY A 94 13.83 14.92 11.50
C GLY A 94 12.74 13.86 11.65
N ARG A 95 11.95 13.94 12.73
CA ARG A 95 10.71 13.16 12.88
C ARG A 95 9.82 13.45 11.67
N ILE A 96 9.15 12.45 11.12
CA ILE A 96 8.11 12.65 10.11
C ILE A 96 7.07 13.57 10.74
N GLY A 97 7.04 14.84 10.32
CA GLY A 97 6.00 15.77 10.72
C GLY A 97 4.68 15.28 10.15
N VAL A 98 3.63 15.28 10.97
CA VAL A 98 2.28 14.95 10.54
C VAL A 98 1.36 16.12 10.83
N ARG A 99 0.37 16.32 9.97
CA ARG A 99 -0.69 17.33 10.15
C ARG A 99 -2.02 16.80 9.65
N GLY A 100 -3.05 16.98 10.47
CA GLY A 100 -4.42 16.54 10.17
C GLY A 100 -5.46 17.66 10.26
N ASP A 101 -5.06 18.91 10.49
CA ASP A 101 -6.01 20.02 10.64
C ASP A 101 -6.69 20.37 9.30
N ALA A 102 -7.91 20.91 9.40
CA ALA A 102 -8.77 21.19 8.25
C ALA A 102 -8.13 22.11 7.20
N ALA A 103 -7.32 23.09 7.61
CA ALA A 103 -6.64 23.99 6.69
C ALA A 103 -5.60 23.25 5.84
N TYR A 104 -4.86 22.31 6.46
CA TYR A 104 -3.90 21.48 5.75
C TYR A 104 -4.56 20.47 4.81
N VAL A 105 -5.70 19.90 5.21
CA VAL A 105 -6.53 19.03 4.34
C VAL A 105 -6.88 19.74 3.04
N GLN A 106 -7.41 20.97 3.13
CA GLN A 106 -7.77 21.79 1.97
C GLN A 106 -6.56 22.16 1.11
N GLN A 107 -5.47 22.62 1.74
CA GLN A 107 -4.23 22.94 1.02
C GLN A 107 -3.71 21.75 0.21
N CYS A 108 -3.62 20.57 0.84
CA CYS A 108 -3.06 19.39 0.19
C CYS A 108 -3.90 18.88 -0.98
N ILE A 109 -5.23 18.95 -0.91
CA ILE A 109 -6.05 18.51 -2.04
C ILE A 109 -5.90 19.45 -3.23
N ASP A 110 -5.86 20.77 -3.00
CA ASP A 110 -5.69 21.76 -4.07
C ASP A 110 -4.34 21.58 -4.78
N GLU A 111 -3.28 21.37 -4.00
CA GLU A 111 -1.95 21.09 -4.52
C GLU A 111 -1.87 19.76 -5.28
N SER A 112 -2.52 18.69 -4.79
CA SER A 112 -2.56 17.40 -5.46
C SER A 112 -3.34 17.46 -6.76
N LEU A 113 -4.54 18.08 -6.78
CA LEU A 113 -5.32 18.28 -8.01
C LEU A 113 -4.53 19.10 -9.04
N HIS A 114 -3.81 20.14 -8.59
CA HIS A 114 -2.93 20.91 -9.44
C HIS A 114 -1.80 20.04 -10.02
N ARG A 115 -1.06 19.27 -9.21
CA ARG A 115 0.02 18.41 -9.74
C ARG A 115 -0.51 17.31 -10.67
N LEU A 116 -1.64 16.71 -10.33
CA LEU A 116 -2.27 15.61 -11.07
C LEU A 116 -3.01 16.08 -12.34
N GLN A 117 -3.22 17.39 -12.50
CA GLN A 117 -3.93 18.00 -13.63
C GLN A 117 -5.32 17.37 -13.84
N THR A 118 -6.08 17.18 -12.75
CA THR A 118 -7.45 16.62 -12.73
C THR A 118 -8.29 17.41 -11.74
N ASP A 119 -9.60 17.46 -11.95
CA ASP A 119 -10.54 18.14 -11.05
C ASP A 119 -11.01 17.26 -9.89
N VAL A 120 -10.79 15.93 -10.00
CA VAL A 120 -11.27 14.96 -9.01
C VAL A 120 -10.28 13.82 -8.76
N VAL A 121 -10.13 13.45 -7.49
CA VAL A 121 -9.48 12.23 -7.00
C VAL A 121 -10.54 11.18 -6.65
N ASP A 122 -10.37 9.93 -7.09
CA ASP A 122 -11.36 8.89 -6.80
C ASP A 122 -11.28 8.44 -5.34
N LEU A 123 -10.08 8.28 -4.77
CA LEU A 123 -9.88 7.88 -3.38
C LEU A 123 -8.80 8.73 -2.70
N TYR A 124 -9.16 9.47 -1.64
CA TYR A 124 -8.23 10.35 -0.94
C TYR A 124 -7.94 9.84 0.48
N TYR A 125 -6.67 9.59 0.76
CA TYR A 125 -6.24 9.04 2.04
C TYR A 125 -5.69 10.08 3.01
N LEU A 126 -6.04 9.96 4.29
CA LEU A 126 -5.16 10.43 5.37
C LEU A 126 -3.98 9.45 5.49
N HIS A 127 -2.79 9.87 5.08
CA HIS A 127 -1.60 9.03 5.01
C HIS A 127 -1.08 8.63 6.40
N ARG A 128 -1.07 9.56 7.35
CA ARG A 128 -0.73 9.30 8.76
C ARG A 128 -1.58 10.20 9.65
N ARG A 129 -2.12 9.62 10.72
CA ARG A 129 -2.89 10.38 11.70
C ARG A 129 -1.99 11.35 12.48
N ASP A 130 -2.44 12.59 12.58
CA ASP A 130 -1.90 13.55 13.54
C ASP A 130 -2.49 13.28 14.94
N PRO A 131 -1.68 12.92 15.94
CA PRO A 131 -2.18 12.65 17.29
C PRO A 131 -2.70 13.91 18.01
N ALA A 132 -2.31 15.10 17.56
CA ALA A 132 -2.76 16.36 18.16
C ALA A 132 -4.15 16.79 17.67
N VAL A 133 -4.66 16.16 16.60
CA VAL A 133 -5.97 16.46 16.01
C VAL A 133 -6.89 15.24 16.20
N PRO A 134 -8.13 15.42 16.71
CA PRO A 134 -9.13 14.35 16.71
C PRO A 134 -9.36 13.84 15.29
N ILE A 135 -9.46 12.52 15.10
CA ILE A 135 -9.61 11.96 13.75
C ILE A 135 -10.90 12.43 13.09
N GLU A 136 -11.93 12.68 13.89
CA GLU A 136 -13.22 13.20 13.49
C GLU A 136 -13.13 14.59 12.86
N GLU A 137 -12.22 15.45 13.35
CA GLU A 137 -11.99 16.76 12.77
C GLU A 137 -11.36 16.63 11.37
N THR A 138 -10.32 15.79 11.25
CA THR A 138 -9.66 15.54 9.96
C THR A 138 -10.62 14.93 8.95
N VAL A 139 -11.38 13.90 9.35
CA VAL A 139 -12.34 13.21 8.47
C VAL A 139 -13.52 14.10 8.14
N GLY A 140 -13.97 14.94 9.07
CA GLY A 140 -14.97 15.98 8.81
C GLY A 140 -14.52 16.93 7.71
N ALA A 141 -13.27 17.41 7.77
CA ALA A 141 -12.68 18.25 6.71
C ALA A 141 -12.54 17.50 5.37
N MET A 142 -12.18 16.22 5.39
CA MET A 142 -12.15 15.38 4.20
C MET A 142 -13.55 15.19 3.60
N ALA A 143 -14.60 15.06 4.42
CA ALA A 143 -15.98 14.95 3.96
C ALA A 143 -16.49 16.24 3.29
N GLU A 144 -15.98 17.41 3.67
CA GLU A 144 -16.21 18.66 2.93
C GLU A 144 -15.66 18.57 1.50
N LEU A 145 -14.52 17.90 1.29
CA LEU A 145 -13.94 17.71 -0.06
C LEU A 145 -14.81 16.84 -0.94
N VAL A 146 -15.45 15.82 -0.35
CA VAL A 146 -16.43 14.98 -1.04
C VAL A 146 -17.64 15.81 -1.45
N ARG A 147 -18.17 16.62 -0.53
CA ARG A 147 -19.31 17.51 -0.82
C ARG A 147 -18.98 18.59 -1.85
N ALA A 148 -17.72 19.04 -1.90
CA ALA A 148 -17.22 19.95 -2.92
C ALA A 148 -16.92 19.27 -4.28
N GLY A 149 -17.02 17.95 -4.38
CA GLY A 149 -16.76 17.18 -5.60
C GLY A 149 -15.28 17.00 -5.96
N LYS A 150 -14.36 17.41 -5.08
CA LYS A 150 -12.90 17.26 -5.29
C LYS A 150 -12.42 15.83 -5.08
N VAL A 151 -13.16 15.06 -4.29
CA VAL A 151 -12.86 13.66 -3.94
C VAL A 151 -14.14 12.84 -4.04
N ARG A 152 -14.06 11.58 -4.48
CA ARG A 152 -15.22 10.68 -4.50
C ARG A 152 -15.34 9.82 -3.24
N HIS A 153 -14.23 9.22 -2.81
CA HIS A 153 -14.19 8.30 -1.67
C HIS A 153 -13.08 8.66 -0.70
N LEU A 154 -13.28 8.35 0.58
CA LEU A 154 -12.30 8.58 1.64
C LEU A 154 -11.59 7.29 2.03
N GLY A 155 -10.29 7.38 2.26
CA GLY A 155 -9.48 6.31 2.80
C GLY A 155 -8.67 6.76 4.01
N LEU A 156 -8.21 5.80 4.80
CA LEU A 156 -7.27 6.04 5.90
C LEU A 156 -6.05 5.15 5.74
N SER A 157 -4.94 5.51 6.39
CA SER A 157 -3.76 4.65 6.43
C SER A 157 -3.16 4.57 7.83
N GLU A 158 -2.80 3.35 8.23
CA GLU A 158 -2.06 3.06 9.47
C GLU A 158 -2.72 3.60 10.76
N VAL A 159 -4.06 3.62 10.79
CA VAL A 159 -4.88 3.92 11.98
C VAL A 159 -5.19 2.66 12.80
N SER A 160 -5.54 2.83 14.07
CA SER A 160 -6.02 1.75 14.95
C SER A 160 -7.45 1.32 14.61
N ALA A 161 -7.91 0.18 15.17
CA ALA A 161 -9.28 -0.30 15.00
C ALA A 161 -10.31 0.67 15.63
N GLU A 162 -9.96 1.30 16.75
CA GLU A 162 -10.78 2.34 17.40
C GLU A 162 -10.86 3.59 16.53
N GLU A 163 -9.72 4.06 16.02
CA GLU A 163 -9.64 5.23 15.14
C GLU A 163 -10.41 5.00 13.83
N LEU A 164 -10.36 3.79 13.25
CA LEU A 164 -11.16 3.43 12.07
C LEU A 164 -12.66 3.55 12.35
N ARG A 165 -13.15 3.03 13.48
CA ARG A 165 -14.57 3.13 13.87
C ARG A 165 -14.98 4.59 14.08
N ALA A 166 -14.15 5.37 14.78
CA ALA A 166 -14.41 6.78 15.04
C ALA A 166 -14.50 7.60 13.74
N ALA A 167 -13.57 7.37 12.81
CA ALA A 167 -13.60 8.00 11.49
C ALA A 167 -14.83 7.60 10.67
N HIS A 168 -15.14 6.30 10.61
CA HIS A 168 -16.27 5.77 9.84
C HIS A 168 -17.62 6.28 10.34
N ALA A 169 -17.74 6.58 11.64
CA ALA A 169 -18.93 7.22 12.20
C ALA A 169 -19.15 8.66 11.72
N VAL A 170 -18.10 9.36 11.26
CA VAL A 170 -18.18 10.73 10.71
C VAL A 170 -18.52 10.71 9.22
N HIS A 171 -17.84 9.85 8.46
CA HIS A 171 -18.09 9.66 7.02
C HIS A 171 -17.69 8.25 6.60
N PRO A 172 -18.42 7.59 5.68
CA PRO A 172 -18.04 6.28 5.17
C PRO A 172 -16.58 6.25 4.69
N ILE A 173 -15.83 5.26 5.17
CA ILE A 173 -14.45 5.02 4.74
C ILE A 173 -14.47 3.87 3.74
N ALA A 174 -13.99 4.12 2.53
CA ALA A 174 -13.96 3.12 1.46
C ALA A 174 -12.86 2.09 1.68
N ALA A 175 -11.69 2.57 2.11
CA ALA A 175 -10.47 1.77 2.17
C ALA A 175 -9.57 2.13 3.36
N LEU A 176 -8.95 1.10 3.95
CA LEU A 176 -7.87 1.22 4.92
C LEU A 176 -6.57 0.65 4.34
N GLN A 177 -5.57 1.50 4.19
CA GLN A 177 -4.26 1.12 3.69
C GLN A 177 -3.28 0.85 4.84
N SER A 178 -2.83 -0.41 4.96
CA SER A 178 -1.87 -0.86 5.98
C SER A 178 -0.85 -1.82 5.38
N GLU A 179 0.32 -1.97 6.01
CA GLU A 179 1.27 -3.01 5.59
C GLU A 179 0.69 -4.39 5.92
N TRP A 180 0.53 -5.28 4.92
CA TRP A 180 0.04 -6.63 5.14
C TRP A 180 0.62 -7.61 4.10
N SER A 181 1.23 -8.68 4.57
CA SER A 181 1.82 -9.75 3.77
C SER A 181 2.09 -10.97 4.64
N ILE A 182 2.66 -12.04 4.07
CA ILE A 182 3.22 -13.14 4.88
C ILE A 182 4.22 -12.61 5.93
N TRP A 183 4.93 -11.53 5.61
CA TRP A 183 6.01 -10.98 6.43
C TRP A 183 5.53 -10.00 7.52
N THR A 184 4.29 -9.53 7.43
CA THR A 184 3.71 -8.51 8.31
C THR A 184 2.24 -8.85 8.53
N ARG A 185 1.88 -9.27 9.75
CA ARG A 185 0.55 -9.83 10.07
C ARG A 185 -0.14 -9.17 11.28
N ASP A 186 0.43 -8.10 11.82
CA ASP A 186 -0.11 -7.35 12.97
C ASP A 186 -1.54 -6.85 12.73
N VAL A 187 -1.86 -6.47 11.49
CA VAL A 187 -3.21 -6.03 11.12
C VAL A 187 -4.28 -7.10 11.35
N GLU A 188 -3.92 -8.38 11.39
CA GLU A 188 -4.89 -9.48 11.49
C GLU A 188 -5.51 -9.61 12.88
N ALA A 189 -4.87 -9.06 13.93
CA ALA A 189 -5.34 -9.17 15.30
C ALA A 189 -6.60 -8.33 15.56
N ALA A 190 -6.64 -7.10 15.04
CA ALA A 190 -7.72 -6.14 15.32
C ALA A 190 -8.15 -5.31 14.11
N ILE A 191 -7.21 -4.94 13.22
CA ILE A 191 -7.47 -3.99 12.13
C ILE A 191 -8.31 -4.62 11.02
N ALA A 192 -7.90 -5.78 10.49
CA ALA A 192 -8.64 -6.49 9.46
C ALA A 192 -10.02 -6.94 9.95
N PRO A 193 -10.19 -7.48 11.19
CA PRO A 193 -11.52 -7.73 11.76
C PRO A 193 -12.41 -6.47 11.83
N ALA A 194 -11.86 -5.33 12.26
CA ALA A 194 -12.63 -4.07 12.32
C ALA A 194 -13.00 -3.56 10.92
N ALA A 195 -12.10 -3.71 9.94
CA ALA A 195 -12.40 -3.38 8.55
C ALA A 195 -13.53 -4.26 7.99
N ALA A 196 -13.49 -5.58 8.25
CA ALA A 196 -14.56 -6.50 7.87
C ALA A 196 -15.91 -6.15 8.51
N GLU A 197 -15.91 -5.85 9.83
CA GLU A 197 -17.09 -5.42 10.58
C GLU A 197 -17.76 -4.18 9.96
N LEU A 198 -16.96 -3.20 9.55
CA LEU A 198 -17.42 -1.94 8.97
C LEU A 198 -17.67 -2.00 7.45
N GLY A 199 -17.34 -3.12 6.80
CA GLY A 199 -17.37 -3.26 5.34
C GLY A 199 -16.26 -2.48 4.61
N VAL A 200 -15.25 -1.99 5.31
CA VAL A 200 -14.11 -1.24 4.76
C VAL A 200 -13.17 -2.19 4.02
N GLY A 201 -12.75 -1.83 2.81
CA GLY A 201 -11.76 -2.60 2.06
C GLY A 201 -10.34 -2.42 2.59
N MET A 202 -9.54 -3.48 2.64
CA MET A 202 -8.12 -3.39 2.95
C MET A 202 -7.30 -3.14 1.68
N VAL A 203 -6.34 -2.22 1.74
CA VAL A 203 -5.38 -1.96 0.65
C VAL A 203 -3.97 -2.24 1.16
N PRO A 204 -3.47 -3.49 1.03
CA PRO A 204 -2.13 -3.83 1.48
C PRO A 204 -1.03 -3.11 0.70
N PHE A 205 -0.22 -2.31 1.39
CA PHE A 205 1.06 -1.84 0.83
C PHE A 205 2.21 -2.78 1.20
N SER A 206 3.25 -2.77 0.37
CA SER A 206 4.39 -3.71 0.48
C SER A 206 3.99 -5.19 0.59
N PRO A 207 3.02 -5.68 -0.21
CA PRO A 207 2.50 -7.05 -0.11
C PRO A 207 3.57 -8.12 -0.41
N LEU A 208 4.66 -7.74 -1.08
CA LEU A 208 5.82 -8.59 -1.38
C LEU A 208 6.98 -8.42 -0.38
N GLY A 209 6.72 -7.86 0.81
CA GLY A 209 7.76 -7.61 1.82
C GLY A 209 8.87 -6.68 1.31
N ARG A 210 8.51 -5.69 0.48
CA ARG A 210 9.49 -4.76 -0.16
C ARG A 210 10.56 -5.50 -0.98
N GLY A 211 10.13 -6.55 -1.69
CA GLY A 211 10.97 -7.41 -2.51
C GLY A 211 11.51 -8.64 -1.76
N PHE A 212 11.46 -8.67 -0.43
CA PHE A 212 11.96 -9.79 0.37
C PHE A 212 11.30 -11.12 -0.01
N LEU A 213 9.96 -11.15 -0.11
CA LEU A 213 9.19 -12.37 -0.42
C LEU A 213 9.38 -12.87 -1.86
N THR A 214 10.12 -12.15 -2.69
CA THR A 214 10.42 -12.56 -4.08
C THR A 214 11.69 -13.41 -4.20
N GLY A 215 12.43 -13.57 -3.10
CA GLY A 215 13.73 -14.25 -3.08
C GLY A 215 14.90 -13.39 -3.59
N SER A 216 14.66 -12.14 -3.97
CA SER A 216 15.68 -11.23 -4.51
C SER A 216 16.61 -10.62 -3.45
N VAL A 217 16.31 -10.78 -2.16
CA VAL A 217 17.12 -10.25 -1.05
C VAL A 217 17.48 -11.40 -0.12
N ARG A 218 18.70 -11.92 -0.24
CA ARG A 218 19.22 -13.03 0.56
C ARG A 218 20.17 -12.55 1.66
N SER A 219 20.80 -11.40 1.46
CA SER A 219 21.70 -10.78 2.43
C SER A 219 21.63 -9.26 2.36
N ALA A 220 22.19 -8.57 3.36
CA ALA A 220 22.27 -7.11 3.36
C ALA A 220 23.16 -6.56 2.22
N ALA A 221 23.97 -7.41 1.57
CA ALA A 221 24.77 -7.04 0.41
C ALA A 221 23.90 -6.87 -0.86
N ASP A 222 22.73 -7.50 -0.93
CA ASP A 222 21.80 -7.39 -2.06
C ASP A 222 21.00 -6.06 -2.04
N ILE A 223 21.13 -5.29 -0.96
CA ILE A 223 20.43 -4.03 -0.75
C ILE A 223 21.37 -2.89 -1.13
N GLY A 224 20.96 -1.99 -2.02
CA GLY A 224 21.78 -0.84 -2.43
C GLY A 224 22.18 0.05 -1.24
N THR A 225 23.31 0.74 -1.33
CA THR A 225 23.82 1.58 -0.22
C THR A 225 22.87 2.71 0.18
N ASN A 226 22.15 3.29 -0.78
CA ASN A 226 21.17 4.36 -0.58
C ASN A 226 19.71 3.86 -0.51
N ASP A 227 19.52 2.56 -0.33
CA ASP A 227 18.19 1.97 -0.25
C ASP A 227 17.61 2.14 1.16
N PHE A 228 16.41 2.69 1.26
CA PHE A 228 15.72 2.93 2.51
C PHE A 228 15.54 1.67 3.38
N ARG A 229 15.49 0.47 2.78
CA ARG A 229 15.40 -0.81 3.51
C ARG A 229 16.54 -1.01 4.50
N ARG A 230 17.72 -0.41 4.27
CA ARG A 230 18.85 -0.46 5.22
C ARG A 230 18.55 0.18 6.57
N THR A 231 17.53 1.04 6.65
CA THR A 231 17.10 1.69 7.90
C THR A 231 16.11 0.84 8.71
N MET A 232 15.63 -0.28 8.16
CA MET A 232 14.60 -1.12 8.78
C MET A 232 15.19 -2.26 9.60
N PRO A 233 14.79 -2.44 10.88
CA PRO A 233 15.32 -3.49 11.74
C PRO A 233 15.22 -4.91 11.18
N ARG A 234 14.13 -5.24 10.48
CA ARG A 234 13.91 -6.56 9.85
C ARG A 234 14.86 -6.89 8.68
N PHE A 235 15.59 -5.90 8.17
CA PHE A 235 16.64 -6.07 7.15
C PHE A 235 18.06 -6.03 7.73
N ALA A 236 18.23 -5.87 9.05
CA ALA A 236 19.53 -6.01 9.70
C ALA A 236 20.01 -7.46 9.69
N ASP A 237 21.32 -7.69 9.62
CA ASP A 237 21.93 -9.00 9.33
C ASP A 237 21.32 -10.20 10.08
N ALA A 238 21.19 -10.09 11.41
CA ALA A 238 20.65 -11.18 12.23
C ALA A 238 19.16 -11.47 11.92
N ALA A 239 18.34 -10.41 11.80
CA ALA A 239 16.93 -10.54 11.49
C ALA A 239 16.73 -11.03 10.05
N LEU A 240 17.48 -10.50 9.09
CA LEU A 240 17.42 -10.91 7.69
C LEU A 240 17.78 -12.39 7.53
N THR A 241 18.83 -12.85 8.20
CA THR A 241 19.24 -14.26 8.22
C THR A 241 18.13 -15.13 8.81
N ALA A 242 17.60 -14.76 9.98
CA ALA A 242 16.51 -15.51 10.62
C ALA A 242 15.23 -15.55 9.78
N ASN A 243 14.96 -14.48 9.02
CA ASN A 243 13.77 -14.35 8.19
C ASN A 243 13.88 -15.13 6.86
N GLN A 244 15.07 -15.57 6.42
CA GLN A 244 15.23 -16.32 5.14
C GLN A 244 14.35 -17.57 5.07
N ARG A 245 14.09 -18.21 6.20
CA ARG A 245 13.14 -19.35 6.29
C ARG A 245 11.74 -19.03 5.75
N VAL A 246 11.33 -17.76 5.76
CA VAL A 246 10.05 -17.31 5.17
C VAL A 246 10.12 -17.34 3.65
N VAL A 247 11.23 -16.88 3.08
CA VAL A 247 11.49 -16.95 1.63
C VAL A 247 11.55 -18.40 1.18
N ASP A 248 12.27 -19.25 1.91
CA ASP A 248 12.43 -20.66 1.58
C ASP A 248 11.06 -21.37 1.57
N ALA A 249 10.18 -21.05 2.53
CA ALA A 249 8.81 -21.58 2.55
C ALA A 249 7.98 -21.10 1.34
N VAL A 250 8.10 -19.82 0.96
CA VAL A 250 7.41 -19.27 -0.23
C VAL A 250 7.91 -19.94 -1.50
N GLU A 251 9.22 -20.12 -1.66
CA GLU A 251 9.82 -20.75 -2.83
C GLU A 251 9.49 -22.24 -2.93
N GLN A 252 9.44 -22.95 -1.79
CA GLN A 252 9.00 -24.33 -1.76
C GLN A 252 7.57 -24.45 -2.31
N VAL A 253 6.63 -23.66 -1.78
CA VAL A 253 5.24 -23.67 -2.25
C VAL A 253 5.15 -23.22 -3.71
N ALA A 254 5.97 -22.25 -4.13
CA ALA A 254 6.04 -21.81 -5.52
C ALA A 254 6.45 -22.95 -6.47
N GLY A 255 7.42 -23.77 -6.07
CA GLY A 255 7.81 -24.98 -6.79
C GLY A 255 6.69 -26.04 -6.86
N GLU A 256 5.95 -26.22 -5.78
CA GLU A 256 4.82 -27.17 -5.71
C GLU A 256 3.67 -26.79 -6.65
N VAL A 257 3.38 -25.49 -6.80
CA VAL A 257 2.23 -24.99 -7.60
C VAL A 257 2.63 -24.46 -8.98
N GLY A 258 3.92 -24.48 -9.33
CA GLY A 258 4.41 -23.99 -10.61
C GLY A 258 4.23 -22.49 -10.82
N ALA A 259 4.40 -21.69 -9.77
CA ALA A 259 4.26 -20.24 -9.79
C ALA A 259 5.56 -19.55 -9.36
N THR A 260 5.64 -18.22 -9.48
CA THR A 260 6.75 -17.46 -8.90
C THR A 260 6.52 -17.17 -7.42
N ALA A 261 7.59 -16.88 -6.68
CA ALA A 261 7.50 -16.51 -5.26
C ALA A 261 6.59 -15.27 -5.04
N ALA A 262 6.65 -14.29 -5.94
CA ALA A 262 5.78 -13.12 -5.89
C ALA A 262 4.30 -13.49 -6.07
N GLN A 263 4.01 -14.42 -6.98
CA GLN A 263 2.65 -14.90 -7.22
C GLN A 263 2.09 -15.66 -6.01
N VAL A 264 2.90 -16.52 -5.39
CA VAL A 264 2.50 -17.24 -4.17
C VAL A 264 2.24 -16.26 -3.01
N ALA A 265 3.12 -15.26 -2.82
CA ALA A 265 2.94 -14.27 -1.75
C ALA A 265 1.64 -13.46 -1.92
N LEU A 266 1.31 -13.03 -3.14
CA LEU A 266 0.06 -12.32 -3.43
C LEU A 266 -1.17 -13.23 -3.33
N ALA A 267 -1.08 -14.47 -3.81
CA ALA A 267 -2.16 -15.45 -3.69
C ALA A 267 -2.45 -15.77 -2.22
N TRP A 268 -1.43 -15.97 -1.39
CA TRP A 268 -1.58 -16.17 0.05
C TRP A 268 -2.35 -15.01 0.70
N LEU A 269 -1.98 -13.77 0.37
CA LEU A 269 -2.62 -12.58 0.94
C LEU A 269 -4.11 -12.51 0.58
N ARG A 270 -4.48 -12.90 -0.64
CA ARG A 270 -5.89 -13.01 -1.04
C ARG A 270 -6.62 -14.09 -0.24
N HIS A 271 -6.07 -15.30 -0.17
CA HIS A 271 -6.67 -16.39 0.64
C HIS A 271 -6.82 -15.99 2.11
N ARG A 272 -5.84 -15.27 2.65
CA ARG A 272 -5.88 -14.79 4.02
C ARG A 272 -6.95 -13.71 4.24
N ALA A 273 -7.18 -12.85 3.25
CA ALA A 273 -8.26 -11.87 3.30
C ALA A 273 -9.64 -12.54 3.21
N ASP A 274 -9.78 -13.56 2.36
CA ASP A 274 -11.00 -14.37 2.26
C ASP A 274 -11.31 -15.06 3.61
N ASP A 275 -10.29 -15.64 4.28
CA ASP A 275 -10.42 -16.25 5.61
C ASP A 275 -10.90 -15.26 6.69
N LEU A 276 -10.51 -13.99 6.57
CA LEU A 276 -10.90 -12.92 7.49
C LEU A 276 -12.21 -12.22 7.07
N GLY A 277 -12.80 -12.59 5.93
CA GLY A 277 -14.03 -11.99 5.42
C GLY A 277 -13.89 -10.52 5.03
N VAL A 278 -12.70 -10.08 4.61
CA VAL A 278 -12.43 -8.68 4.25
C VAL A 278 -12.03 -8.54 2.79
N ALA A 279 -12.61 -7.58 2.08
CA ALA A 279 -12.16 -7.25 0.72
C ALA A 279 -10.71 -6.75 0.77
N SER A 280 -9.87 -7.21 -0.16
CA SER A 280 -8.45 -6.84 -0.20
C SER A 280 -7.96 -6.58 -1.61
N VAL A 281 -7.26 -5.46 -1.80
CA VAL A 281 -6.65 -5.07 -3.09
C VAL A 281 -5.22 -4.61 -2.83
N PRO A 282 -4.23 -5.51 -2.94
CA PRO A 282 -2.83 -5.15 -2.72
C PRO A 282 -2.29 -4.29 -3.87
N ILE A 283 -1.35 -3.41 -3.54
CA ILE A 283 -0.74 -2.43 -4.45
C ILE A 283 0.78 -2.66 -4.59
N PRO A 284 1.23 -3.78 -5.18
CA PRO A 284 2.65 -3.98 -5.43
C PRO A 284 3.20 -2.88 -6.34
N GLY A 285 4.34 -2.29 -5.95
CA GLY A 285 5.03 -1.28 -6.75
C GLY A 285 6.12 -1.91 -7.62
N THR A 286 6.30 -1.41 -8.84
CA THR A 286 7.34 -1.83 -9.77
C THR A 286 7.70 -0.71 -10.75
N ARG A 287 8.88 -0.80 -11.37
CA ARG A 287 9.30 0.04 -12.52
C ARG A 287 9.33 -0.73 -13.84
N ARG A 288 8.83 -1.97 -13.85
CA ARG A 288 8.96 -2.89 -14.99
C ARG A 288 7.60 -3.49 -15.33
N ALA A 289 7.19 -3.36 -16.60
CA ALA A 289 5.96 -3.94 -17.15
C ALA A 289 5.85 -5.46 -16.88
N ALA A 290 6.92 -6.23 -17.10
CA ALA A 290 6.91 -7.68 -16.87
C ALA A 290 6.56 -8.10 -15.43
N ARG A 291 6.83 -7.24 -14.43
CA ARG A 291 6.44 -7.50 -13.04
C ARG A 291 4.95 -7.27 -12.81
N ILE A 292 4.30 -6.41 -13.59
CA ILE A 292 2.84 -6.25 -13.57
C ILE A 292 2.19 -7.54 -14.05
N ASP A 293 2.66 -8.08 -15.18
CA ASP A 293 2.15 -9.34 -15.73
C ASP A 293 2.37 -10.50 -14.76
N GLU A 294 3.57 -10.59 -14.16
CA GLU A 294 3.89 -11.56 -13.12
C GLU A 294 2.90 -11.47 -11.94
N ASN A 295 2.68 -10.26 -11.42
CA ASN A 295 1.79 -10.03 -10.28
C ASN A 295 0.33 -10.34 -10.65
N LEU A 296 -0.16 -9.97 -11.84
CA LEU A 296 -1.51 -10.27 -12.29
C LEU A 296 -1.78 -11.77 -12.39
N ALA A 297 -0.80 -12.55 -12.83
CA ALA A 297 -0.93 -14.01 -12.90
C ALA A 297 -1.11 -14.66 -11.51
N SER A 298 -0.78 -13.98 -10.41
CA SER A 298 -1.11 -14.44 -9.04
C SER A 298 -2.62 -14.64 -8.83
N LEU A 299 -3.46 -13.91 -9.58
CA LEU A 299 -4.91 -14.05 -9.50
C LEU A 299 -5.39 -15.46 -9.91
N SER A 300 -4.58 -16.21 -10.67
CA SER A 300 -4.92 -17.58 -11.09
C SER A 300 -4.32 -18.66 -10.19
N VAL A 301 -3.35 -18.32 -9.34
CA VAL A 301 -2.72 -19.28 -8.42
C VAL A 301 -3.71 -19.70 -7.35
N GLN A 302 -3.87 -21.01 -7.14
CA GLN A 302 -4.68 -21.58 -6.08
C GLN A 302 -3.77 -22.25 -5.06
N LEU A 303 -3.94 -21.92 -3.79
CA LEU A 303 -3.21 -22.55 -2.69
C LEU A 303 -4.15 -23.47 -1.92
N THR A 304 -3.62 -24.62 -1.49
CA THR A 304 -4.34 -25.51 -0.57
C THR A 304 -4.38 -24.91 0.84
N PRO A 305 -5.37 -25.28 1.69
CA PRO A 305 -5.40 -24.86 3.09
C PRO A 305 -4.09 -25.17 3.84
N GLU A 306 -3.46 -26.31 3.53
CA GLU A 306 -2.19 -26.72 4.12
C GLU A 306 -1.05 -25.78 3.73
N GLN A 307 -0.97 -25.37 2.45
CA GLN A 307 0.01 -24.41 1.97
C GLN A 307 -0.22 -23.01 2.57
N VAL A 308 -1.47 -22.55 2.63
CA VAL A 308 -1.81 -21.26 3.28
C VAL A 308 -1.38 -21.27 4.74
N SER A 309 -1.65 -22.37 5.45
CA SER A 309 -1.27 -22.56 6.86
C SER A 309 0.25 -22.63 7.04
N ALA A 310 0.98 -23.31 6.15
CA ALA A 310 2.44 -23.41 6.19
C ALA A 310 3.12 -22.04 6.00
N LEU A 311 2.67 -21.27 5.02
CA LEU A 311 3.15 -19.90 4.79
C LEU A 311 2.83 -18.98 5.98
N GLY A 312 1.63 -19.11 6.56
CA GLY A 312 1.25 -18.38 7.78
C GLY A 312 2.20 -18.66 8.95
N ARG A 313 2.48 -19.93 9.24
CA ARG A 313 3.44 -20.34 10.29
C ARG A 313 4.85 -19.81 10.03
N ALA A 314 5.27 -19.73 8.77
CA ALA A 314 6.56 -19.13 8.44
C ALA A 314 6.57 -17.64 8.82
N GLY A 315 5.52 -16.91 8.47
CA GLY A 315 5.29 -15.51 8.83
C GLY A 315 5.27 -15.24 10.34
N ASP A 316 4.74 -16.16 11.14
CA ASP A 316 4.59 -15.96 12.60
C ASP A 316 5.92 -15.84 13.36
N ALA A 317 7.01 -16.37 12.80
CA ALA A 317 8.32 -16.29 13.45
C ALA A 317 9.21 -15.15 12.91
N VAL A 318 8.64 -14.19 12.18
CA VAL A 318 9.38 -13.04 11.65
C VAL A 318 9.99 -12.24 12.79
N THR A 319 11.23 -11.80 12.58
CA THR A 319 11.99 -11.02 13.56
C THR A 319 12.36 -9.64 13.01
N GLY A 320 12.46 -8.68 13.92
CA GLY A 320 12.74 -7.28 13.61
C GLY A 320 11.48 -6.47 13.27
N ASN A 321 11.42 -5.26 13.80
CA ASN A 321 10.29 -4.35 13.57
C ASN A 321 10.25 -3.83 12.12
N ARG A 322 9.06 -3.43 11.66
CA ARG A 322 8.83 -2.78 10.35
C ARG A 322 9.64 -1.49 10.18
N TYR A 323 9.78 -0.74 11.28
CA TYR A 323 10.45 0.55 11.37
C TYR A 323 11.25 0.63 12.67
N GLY A 324 12.31 1.45 12.69
CA GLY A 324 13.08 1.72 13.92
C GLY A 324 12.28 2.51 14.97
N ASP A 325 11.44 3.44 14.53
CA ASP A 325 10.47 4.16 15.36
C ASP A 325 9.05 3.78 14.93
N THR A 326 8.28 3.19 15.85
CA THR A 326 6.88 2.76 15.63
C THR A 326 5.87 3.79 16.15
N ALA A 327 6.31 4.92 16.71
CA ALA A 327 5.42 5.89 17.33
C ALA A 327 4.35 6.44 16.37
N ALA A 328 4.70 6.60 15.09
CA ALA A 328 3.81 7.09 14.03
C ALA A 328 2.97 6.00 13.33
N VAL A 329 3.15 4.72 13.70
CA VAL A 329 2.53 3.56 13.05
C VAL A 329 1.54 2.94 14.03
N ARG A 330 0.31 3.48 14.09
CA ARG A 330 -0.65 3.11 15.15
C ARG A 330 -1.19 1.70 15.01
N SER A 331 -1.30 1.18 13.79
CA SER A 331 -1.71 -0.21 13.53
C SER A 331 -0.83 -1.24 14.27
N SER A 332 0.45 -0.91 14.54
CA SER A 332 1.36 -1.79 15.27
C SER A 332 1.13 -1.84 16.79
N ARG A 333 0.23 -1.01 17.32
CA ARG A 333 -0.10 -0.95 18.76
C ARG A 333 -1.29 -1.82 19.15
N ASP A 334 -2.10 -2.21 18.16
CA ASP A 334 -3.25 -3.10 18.32
C ASP A 334 -2.88 -4.59 18.07
N ALA A 335 -1.57 -4.84 17.89
CA ALA A 335 -0.97 -6.14 17.56
C ALA A 335 -0.63 -6.97 18.81
#